data_AF-A0A819U8T6-F1
#
_entry.id   AF-A0A819U8T6-F1
#
_cell.length_a   1.000
_cell.length_b   1.000
_cell.length_c   1.000
_cell.angle_alpha   90.00
_cell.angle_beta   90.00
_cell.angle_gamma   90.00
#
_symmetry.space_group_name_H-M   'P 1'
#
loop_
_entity.id
_entity.type
_entity.pdbx_description
1 polymer ?
#
loop_
_entity_poly.entity_id
_entity_poly.type
_entity_poly.pdbx_seq_one_letter_code
_entity_poly.pdbx_strand_id
1 'polypeptide(L)'
;MNMDMKHSVVQLMDLSDEILLIIFEELNNVEMLNSLMGTNTRLDKVLRHPIFTSHLTLMRSSSNGLSHPLDDIMVDRFCSQILPQIHHNIKWLNLESLSMERVLLASDYPNLCGLGLYEINYDAALRHFSGIDIERLNVSIPTNFSSSTLVELHINVARFGDCLYLLDGRFNQLRSFYVRICIISSHLIYPSSITDNKVGYFRKKQIFVLSK
;
A
#
# COMPACT_ATOMS: atom_id res chain seq x y z
N MET A 1 -18.76 -7.67 51.05
CA MET A 1 -17.28 -7.64 51.11
C MET A 1 -16.80 -7.30 49.71
N ASN A 2 -16.53 -6.01 49.43
CA ASN A 2 -16.07 -5.56 48.10
C ASN A 2 -14.59 -5.91 47.95
N MET A 3 -14.27 -6.81 47.03
CA MET A 3 -12.89 -7.01 46.60
C MET A 3 -12.54 -5.91 45.61
N ASP A 4 -11.80 -4.93 46.11
CA ASP A 4 -11.22 -3.86 45.31
C ASP A 4 -10.09 -4.47 44.47
N MET A 5 -10.42 -4.92 43.25
CA MET A 5 -9.42 -5.38 42.28
C MET A 5 -8.62 -4.17 41.84
N LYS A 6 -7.43 -4.00 42.42
CA LYS A 6 -6.44 -3.03 41.94
C LYS A 6 -6.00 -3.44 40.54
N HIS A 7 -6.67 -2.92 39.53
CA HIS A 7 -6.19 -3.02 38.16
C HIS A 7 -4.84 -2.31 38.07
N SER A 8 -3.79 -3.09 37.81
CA SER A 8 -2.49 -2.55 37.45
C SER A 8 -2.62 -1.93 36.07
N VAL A 9 -2.63 -0.60 35.99
CA VAL A 9 -2.55 0.14 34.73
C VAL A 9 -1.08 0.17 34.32
N VAL A 10 -0.69 -0.74 33.45
CA VAL A 10 0.64 -0.70 32.81
C VAL A 10 0.61 0.42 31.78
N GLN A 11 1.49 1.41 31.90
CA GLN A 11 1.58 2.45 30.89
C GLN A 11 2.37 1.92 29.70
N LEU A 12 1.96 2.27 28.48
CA LEU A 12 2.67 1.85 27.25
C LEU A 12 4.16 2.23 27.31
N MET A 13 4.47 3.37 27.93
CA MET A 13 5.83 3.88 28.07
C MET A 13 6.68 3.13 29.10
N ASP A 14 6.09 2.24 29.90
CA ASP A 14 6.81 1.37 30.84
C ASP A 14 7.29 0.07 30.17
N LEU A 15 6.74 -0.27 29.00
CA LEU A 15 7.14 -1.44 28.23
C LEU A 15 8.53 -1.24 27.62
N SER A 16 9.27 -2.32 27.33
CA SER A 16 10.57 -2.24 26.62
C SER A 16 10.38 -2.00 25.12
N ASP A 17 11.43 -1.57 24.42
CA ASP A 17 11.36 -1.29 22.98
C ASP A 17 10.98 -2.57 22.19
N GLU A 18 11.44 -3.74 22.63
CA GLU A 18 11.14 -5.04 22.00
C GLU A 18 9.65 -5.39 22.09
N ILE A 19 9.05 -5.16 23.27
CA ILE A 19 7.61 -5.42 23.46
C ILE A 19 6.79 -4.43 22.61
N LEU A 20 7.21 -3.17 22.54
CA LEU A 20 6.56 -2.17 21.69
C LEU A 20 6.63 -2.56 20.21
N LEU A 21 7.77 -3.06 19.73
CA LEU A 21 7.90 -3.54 18.36
C LEU A 21 6.93 -4.69 18.05
N ILE A 22 6.82 -5.68 18.95
CA ILE A 22 5.88 -6.80 18.79
C ILE A 22 4.43 -6.30 18.74
N ILE A 23 4.06 -5.37 19.63
CA ILE A 23 2.70 -4.79 19.62
C ILE A 23 2.46 -4.02 18.33
N PHE A 24 3.42 -3.22 17.88
CA PHE A 24 3.26 -2.37 16.70
C PHE A 24 3.25 -3.17 15.39
N GLU A 25 3.96 -4.30 15.32
CA GLU A 25 3.96 -5.20 14.16
C GLU A 25 2.57 -5.74 13.82
N GLU A 26 1.70 -5.89 14.83
CA GLU A 26 0.31 -6.33 14.66
C GLU A 26 -0.66 -5.21 14.24
N LEU A 27 -0.19 -3.96 14.16
CA LEU A 27 -1.01 -2.79 13.85
C LEU A 27 -0.79 -2.29 12.42
N ASN A 28 -1.69 -1.44 11.92
CA ASN A 28 -1.49 -0.80 10.62
C ASN A 28 -0.34 0.22 10.70
N ASN A 29 0.77 -0.08 10.03
CA ASN A 29 1.99 0.72 10.16
C ASN A 29 1.80 2.19 9.78
N VAL A 30 0.99 2.49 8.76
CA VAL A 30 0.82 3.87 8.28
C VAL A 30 -0.07 4.69 9.22
N GLU A 31 -1.10 4.09 9.80
CA GLU A 31 -1.95 4.75 10.80
C GLU A 31 -1.15 5.06 12.07
N MET A 32 -0.29 4.12 12.48
CA MET A 32 0.62 4.29 13.62
C MET A 32 1.68 5.37 13.37
N LEU A 33 2.31 5.37 12.19
CA LEU A 33 3.24 6.44 11.80
C LEU A 33 2.55 7.81 11.83
N ASN A 34 1.34 7.91 11.28
CA ASN A 34 0.57 9.15 11.31
C ASN A 34 0.15 9.55 12.73
N SER A 35 -0.20 8.61 13.59
CA SER A 35 -0.74 8.94 14.92
C SER A 35 0.36 9.27 15.93
N LEU A 36 1.48 8.55 15.88
CA LEU A 36 2.47 8.57 16.95
C LEU A 36 3.76 9.29 16.56
N MET A 37 4.11 9.39 15.27
CA MET A 37 5.39 9.98 14.91
C MET A 37 5.41 11.48 15.16
N GLY A 38 6.46 11.94 15.86
CA GLY A 38 6.62 13.32 16.35
C GLY A 38 5.97 13.57 17.72
N THR A 39 5.28 12.59 18.31
CA THR A 39 4.65 12.75 19.64
C THR A 39 5.63 12.46 20.78
N ASN A 40 6.55 11.51 20.58
CA ASN A 40 7.49 11.07 21.60
C ASN A 40 8.77 10.53 20.95
N THR A 41 9.93 11.02 21.40
CA THR A 41 11.23 10.68 20.81
C THR A 41 11.59 9.20 20.93
N ARG A 42 11.15 8.52 21.99
CA ARG A 42 11.33 7.08 22.16
C ARG A 42 10.47 6.31 21.17
N LEU A 43 9.20 6.69 21.02
CA LEU A 43 8.31 6.08 20.03
C LEU A 43 8.81 6.31 18.61
N ASP A 44 9.32 7.50 18.29
CA ASP A 44 9.91 7.80 16.98
C ASP A 44 11.06 6.84 16.65
N LYS A 45 11.92 6.52 17.62
CA LYS A 45 13.00 5.54 17.43
C LYS A 45 12.45 4.15 17.10
N VAL A 46 11.41 3.71 17.80
CA VAL A 46 10.75 2.42 17.58
C VAL A 46 10.05 2.38 16.21
N LEU A 47 9.31 3.43 15.86
CA LEU A 47 8.56 3.53 14.61
C LEU A 47 9.44 3.67 13.37
N ARG A 48 10.68 4.16 13.51
CA ARG A 48 11.65 4.19 12.40
C ARG A 48 12.36 2.86 12.18
N HIS A 49 12.14 1.87 13.05
CA HIS A 49 12.83 0.58 12.95
C HIS A 49 12.50 -0.13 11.61
N PRO A 50 13.49 -0.74 10.93
CA PRO A 50 13.26 -1.41 9.65
C PRO A 50 12.20 -2.51 9.68
N ILE A 51 12.04 -3.19 10.82
CA ILE A 51 11.00 -4.22 10.97
C ILE A 51 9.60 -3.67 10.67
N PHE A 52 9.37 -2.41 11.04
CA PHE A 52 8.09 -1.74 10.91
C PHE A 52 7.96 -0.94 9.61
N THR A 53 9.08 -0.42 9.10
CA THR A 53 9.08 0.47 7.93
C THR A 53 9.43 -0.21 6.61
N SER A 54 9.88 -1.47 6.64
CA SER A 54 10.28 -2.20 5.43
C SER A 54 9.12 -2.49 4.49
N HIS A 55 7.93 -2.72 5.03
CA HIS A 55 6.72 -3.01 4.27
C HIS A 55 5.62 -2.06 4.72
N LEU A 56 5.25 -1.13 3.85
CA LEU A 56 4.21 -0.14 4.13
C LEU A 56 3.00 -0.37 3.26
N THR A 57 1.83 -0.24 3.86
CA THR A 57 0.55 -0.25 3.15
C THR A 57 -0.19 1.04 3.42
N LEU A 58 -0.22 1.94 2.43
CA LEU A 58 -0.90 3.24 2.51
C LEU A 58 -2.37 3.09 2.16
N MET A 59 -3.05 2.24 2.93
CA MET A 59 -4.49 2.07 2.91
C MET A 59 -4.96 1.85 4.35
N ARG A 60 -6.15 2.36 4.68
CA ARG A 60 -6.79 2.08 5.96
C ARG A 60 -7.29 0.66 5.99
N SER A 61 -7.07 -0.01 7.12
CA SER A 61 -7.68 -1.30 7.39
C SER A 61 -9.02 -1.07 8.05
N SER A 62 -10.11 -1.57 7.47
CA SER A 62 -11.40 -1.58 8.15
C SER A 62 -11.65 -2.93 8.83
N SER A 63 -12.49 -2.94 9.86
CA SER A 63 -12.84 -4.14 10.62
C SER A 63 -13.54 -5.23 9.78
N ASN A 64 -14.13 -4.85 8.65
CA ASN A 64 -14.76 -5.80 7.72
C ASN A 64 -13.75 -6.40 6.71
N GLY A 65 -12.46 -6.08 6.84
CA GLY A 65 -11.39 -6.54 5.95
C GLY A 65 -11.33 -5.82 4.59
N LEU A 66 -12.12 -4.76 4.39
CA LEU A 66 -11.97 -3.87 3.25
C LEU A 66 -10.85 -2.88 3.53
N SER A 67 -10.07 -2.60 2.48
CA SER A 67 -9.09 -1.53 2.49
C SER A 67 -9.76 -0.25 1.97
N HIS A 68 -9.43 0.88 2.56
CA HIS A 68 -9.88 2.18 2.08
C HIS A 68 -8.69 3.09 1.78
N PRO A 69 -8.81 4.00 0.81
CA PRO A 69 -7.88 5.10 0.62
C PRO A 69 -7.55 5.86 1.91
N LEU A 70 -6.32 6.33 2.02
CA LEU A 70 -5.99 7.37 3.00
C LEU A 70 -6.62 8.69 2.53
N ASP A 71 -7.01 9.55 3.46
CA ASP A 71 -7.39 10.92 3.09
C ASP A 71 -6.16 11.74 2.68
N ASP A 72 -6.40 12.80 1.91
CA ASP A 72 -5.34 13.64 1.37
C ASP A 72 -4.45 14.26 2.45
N ILE A 73 -5.01 14.57 3.62
CA ILE A 73 -4.29 15.15 4.75
C ILE A 73 -3.27 14.15 5.30
N MET A 74 -3.66 12.89 5.46
CA MET A 74 -2.75 11.81 5.87
C MET A 74 -1.68 11.56 4.81
N VAL A 75 -2.03 11.59 3.52
CA VAL A 75 -1.04 11.43 2.43
C VAL A 75 -0.04 12.60 2.43
N ASP A 76 -0.50 13.84 2.56
CA ASP A 76 0.35 15.02 2.61
C ASP A 76 1.30 15.00 3.80
N ARG A 77 0.77 14.66 4.99
CA ARG A 77 1.60 14.51 6.18
C ARG A 77 2.61 13.38 6.01
N PHE A 78 2.18 12.24 5.46
CA PHE A 78 3.08 11.13 5.20
C PHE A 78 4.22 11.54 4.27
N CYS A 79 3.91 12.18 3.14
CA CYS A 79 4.92 12.59 2.16
C CYS A 79 5.87 13.66 2.69
N SER A 80 5.35 14.67 3.40
CA SER A 80 6.15 15.84 3.82
C SER A 80 6.92 15.64 5.13
N GLN A 81 6.39 14.84 6.06
CA GLN A 81 6.96 14.71 7.41
C GLN A 81 7.51 13.33 7.68
N ILE A 82 6.82 12.28 7.24
CA ILE A 82 7.11 10.91 7.65
C ILE A 82 8.13 10.26 6.74
N LEU A 83 7.83 10.28 5.44
CA LEU A 83 8.60 9.63 4.40
C LEU A 83 10.08 10.05 4.37
N PRO A 84 10.45 11.35 4.52
CA PRO A 84 11.86 11.76 4.54
C PRO A 84 12.68 11.10 5.67
N GLN A 85 12.03 10.57 6.70
CA GLN A 85 12.69 9.94 7.84
C GLN A 85 12.87 8.43 7.67
N ILE A 86 12.07 7.79 6.79
CA ILE A 86 11.97 6.33 6.70
C ILE A 86 12.19 5.76 5.30
N HIS A 87 12.27 6.61 4.26
CA HIS A 87 12.32 6.16 2.85
C HIS A 87 13.43 5.15 2.55
N HIS A 88 14.58 5.27 3.21
CA HIS A 88 15.70 4.34 3.06
C HIS A 88 15.41 2.93 3.60
N ASN A 89 14.45 2.76 4.51
CA ASN A 89 14.09 1.44 5.05
C ASN A 89 13.04 0.72 4.20
N ILE A 90 12.29 1.45 3.37
CA ILE A 90 11.16 0.91 2.61
C ILE A 90 11.67 -0.02 1.51
N LYS A 91 11.28 -1.29 1.59
CA LYS A 91 11.54 -2.32 0.59
C LYS A 91 10.31 -2.63 -0.23
N TRP A 92 9.14 -2.53 0.40
CA TRP A 92 7.85 -2.79 -0.21
C TRP A 92 6.86 -1.67 0.09
N LEU A 93 6.15 -1.23 -0.93
CA LEU A 93 5.15 -0.17 -0.80
C LEU A 93 3.84 -0.58 -1.48
N ASN A 94 2.75 -0.65 -0.72
CA ASN A 94 1.41 -0.86 -1.24
C ASN A 94 0.67 0.48 -1.27
N LEU A 95 0.26 0.93 -2.45
CA LEU A 95 -0.36 2.23 -2.70
C LEU A 95 -1.71 2.08 -3.41
N GLU A 96 -2.56 3.06 -3.19
CA GLU A 96 -3.71 3.31 -4.04
C GLU A 96 -3.28 4.13 -5.28
N SER A 97 -3.97 3.96 -6.41
CA SER A 97 -3.66 4.68 -7.64
C SER A 97 -3.66 6.21 -7.51
N LEU A 98 -4.59 6.79 -6.75
CA LEU A 98 -4.71 8.25 -6.59
C LEU A 98 -3.55 8.88 -5.81
N SER A 99 -2.94 8.13 -4.88
CA SER A 99 -1.81 8.62 -4.08
C SER A 99 -0.45 8.21 -4.63
N MET A 100 -0.42 7.32 -5.62
CA MET A 100 0.81 6.75 -6.19
C MET A 100 1.80 7.81 -6.63
N GLU A 101 1.39 8.75 -7.49
CA GLU A 101 2.30 9.77 -8.02
C GLU A 101 2.89 10.63 -6.91
N ARG A 102 2.05 11.12 -5.99
CA ARG A 102 2.48 11.97 -4.86
C ARG A 102 3.50 11.26 -3.99
N VAL A 103 3.26 10.01 -3.64
CA VAL A 103 4.14 9.24 -2.75
C VAL A 103 5.46 8.90 -3.46
N LEU A 104 5.39 8.39 -4.69
CA LEU A 104 6.60 8.00 -5.44
C LEU A 104 7.49 9.19 -5.80
N LEU A 105 6.92 10.39 -6.00
CA LEU A 105 7.69 11.61 -6.28
C LEU A 105 8.22 12.31 -5.02
N ALA A 106 7.70 11.97 -3.83
CA ALA A 106 8.07 12.66 -2.60
C ALA A 106 9.45 12.26 -2.04
N SER A 107 10.04 11.15 -2.49
CA SER A 107 11.33 10.68 -1.98
C SER A 107 12.04 9.72 -2.93
N ASP A 108 13.35 9.56 -2.73
CA ASP A 108 14.14 8.52 -3.40
C ASP A 108 14.08 7.24 -2.58
N TYR A 109 13.74 6.11 -3.20
CA TYR A 109 13.60 4.83 -2.50
C TYR A 109 14.72 3.85 -2.88
N PRO A 110 15.91 3.96 -2.29
CA PRO A 110 17.08 3.18 -2.74
C PRO A 110 16.90 1.66 -2.57
N ASN A 111 16.10 1.24 -1.58
CA ASN A 111 15.91 -0.16 -1.21
C ASN A 111 14.57 -0.73 -1.69
N LEU A 112 13.78 0.01 -2.47
CA LEU A 112 12.46 -0.42 -2.93
C LEU A 112 12.59 -1.51 -4.00
N CYS A 113 12.30 -2.74 -3.60
CA CYS A 113 12.31 -3.91 -4.46
C CYS A 113 10.90 -4.35 -4.87
N GLY A 114 9.85 -3.85 -4.19
CA GLY A 114 8.46 -4.22 -4.44
C GLY A 114 7.47 -3.06 -4.40
N LEU A 115 6.56 -3.01 -5.37
CA LEU A 115 5.46 -2.04 -5.43
C LEU A 115 4.14 -2.77 -5.64
N GLY A 116 3.17 -2.55 -4.76
CA GLY A 116 1.80 -3.04 -4.86
C GLY A 116 0.83 -1.91 -5.20
N LEU A 117 0.06 -2.04 -6.29
CA LEU A 117 -0.97 -1.05 -6.65
C LEU A 117 -2.37 -1.61 -6.43
N TYR A 118 -3.20 -0.83 -5.73
CA TYR A 118 -4.56 -1.16 -5.35
C TYR A 118 -5.54 -0.12 -5.91
N GLU A 119 -6.80 -0.57 -6.08
CA GLU A 119 -7.91 0.29 -6.51
C GLU A 119 -7.53 1.17 -7.69
N ILE A 120 -6.97 0.55 -8.73
CA ILE A 120 -6.58 1.25 -9.93
C ILE A 120 -7.84 1.77 -10.62
N ASN A 121 -8.06 3.07 -10.53
CA ASN A 121 -9.06 3.73 -11.36
C ASN A 121 -8.54 3.68 -12.80
N TYR A 122 -9.23 2.91 -13.64
CA TYR A 122 -8.87 2.71 -15.03
C TYR A 122 -8.64 4.04 -15.77
N ASP A 123 -9.49 5.03 -15.55
CA ASP A 123 -9.39 6.32 -16.24
C ASP A 123 -8.19 7.14 -15.75
N ALA A 124 -7.86 7.04 -14.46
CA ALA A 124 -6.68 7.71 -13.89
C ALA A 124 -5.39 7.03 -14.35
N ALA A 125 -5.36 5.70 -14.34
CA ALA A 125 -4.24 4.93 -14.88
C ALA A 125 -4.06 5.22 -16.36
N LEU A 126 -5.13 5.19 -17.16
CA LEU A 126 -5.08 5.60 -18.55
C LEU A 126 -4.50 7.00 -18.67
N ARG A 127 -4.94 8.01 -17.93
CA ARG A 127 -4.36 9.37 -18.03
C ARG A 127 -2.88 9.45 -17.65
N HIS A 128 -2.44 8.70 -16.64
CA HIS A 128 -1.02 8.67 -16.24
C HIS A 128 -0.14 7.89 -17.22
N PHE A 129 -0.72 6.96 -17.99
CA PHE A 129 0.00 6.13 -18.96
C PHE A 129 -0.29 6.49 -20.44
N SER A 130 -1.29 7.32 -20.74
CA SER A 130 -1.71 7.68 -22.11
C SER A 130 -0.93 8.86 -22.70
N GLY A 131 0.08 9.37 -21.98
CA GLY A 131 1.11 10.26 -22.54
C GLY A 131 2.26 9.50 -23.22
N ILE A 132 2.15 8.17 -23.38
CA ILE A 132 3.17 7.32 -23.97
C ILE A 132 2.68 6.90 -25.37
N ASP A 133 3.10 7.64 -26.39
CA ASP A 133 2.88 7.26 -27.79
C ASP A 133 3.77 6.07 -28.15
N ILE A 134 3.13 4.92 -28.39
CA ILE A 134 3.75 3.68 -28.87
C ILE A 134 4.03 3.83 -30.36
N GLU A 135 5.02 4.64 -30.71
CA GLU A 135 5.87 4.55 -31.90
C GLU A 135 6.77 5.80 -31.95
N ARG A 136 7.87 5.76 -31.19
CA ARG A 136 8.98 6.74 -31.17
C ARG A 136 8.62 8.18 -30.72
N LEU A 137 9.04 8.55 -29.51
CA LEU A 137 9.85 9.76 -29.18
C LEU A 137 9.67 10.20 -27.72
N ASN A 138 10.77 10.16 -26.98
CA ASN A 138 11.41 11.33 -26.36
C ASN A 138 10.48 12.51 -25.95
N VAL A 139 9.76 12.36 -24.82
CA VAL A 139 9.22 13.49 -24.04
C VAL A 139 9.42 13.19 -22.55
N SER A 140 9.94 14.17 -21.83
CA SER A 140 10.35 14.12 -20.43
C SER A 140 9.16 14.06 -19.48
N ILE A 141 8.85 12.84 -19.00
CA ILE A 141 8.25 12.60 -17.69
C ILE A 141 9.24 13.14 -16.63
N PRO A 142 8.82 13.65 -15.44
CA PRO A 142 9.77 13.98 -14.38
C PRO A 142 10.70 12.79 -14.15
N THR A 143 11.97 12.97 -14.50
CA THR A 143 13.02 11.95 -14.64
C THR A 143 13.42 11.25 -13.34
N ASN A 144 12.68 11.48 -12.24
CA ASN A 144 13.26 11.35 -10.92
C ASN A 144 12.88 10.03 -10.23
N PHE A 145 11.86 9.31 -10.69
CA PHE A 145 11.62 7.96 -10.17
C PHE A 145 12.50 6.94 -10.90
N SER A 146 13.77 6.88 -10.49
CA SER A 146 14.74 5.88 -10.92
C SER A 146 14.97 4.88 -9.78
N SER A 147 14.01 4.00 -9.51
CA SER A 147 14.35 2.79 -8.76
C SER A 147 15.04 1.81 -9.71
N SER A 148 16.37 1.94 -9.80
CA SER A 148 17.21 0.95 -10.49
C SER A 148 17.14 -0.42 -9.82
N THR A 149 16.49 -0.56 -8.66
CA THR A 149 16.43 -1.76 -7.84
C THR A 149 15.06 -2.42 -7.78
N LEU A 150 14.06 -1.93 -8.53
CA LEU A 150 12.73 -2.56 -8.54
C LEU A 150 12.79 -3.92 -9.23
N VAL A 151 12.60 -4.99 -8.44
CA VAL A 151 12.68 -6.38 -8.89
C VAL A 151 11.29 -6.99 -9.07
N GLU A 152 10.32 -6.57 -8.26
CA GLU A 152 8.97 -7.13 -8.21
C GLU A 152 7.90 -6.03 -8.31
N LEU A 153 6.90 -6.24 -9.15
CA LEU A 153 5.76 -5.33 -9.31
C LEU A 153 4.46 -6.13 -9.19
N HIS A 154 3.65 -5.78 -8.20
CA HIS A 154 2.36 -6.38 -7.90
C HIS A 154 1.25 -5.42 -8.24
N ILE A 155 0.36 -5.84 -9.13
CA ILE A 155 -0.74 -5.01 -9.58
C ILE A 155 -2.05 -5.74 -9.32
N ASN A 156 -2.99 -5.07 -8.66
CA ASN A 156 -4.35 -5.55 -8.53
C ASN A 156 -5.29 -4.75 -9.45
N VAL A 157 -5.72 -5.36 -10.56
CA VAL A 157 -6.58 -4.73 -11.57
C VAL A 157 -7.95 -5.40 -11.66
N ALA A 158 -8.92 -4.66 -12.21
CA ALA A 158 -10.20 -5.20 -12.60
C ALA A 158 -10.12 -5.96 -13.94
N ARG A 159 -9.27 -5.53 -14.89
CA ARG A 159 -9.10 -6.14 -16.21
C ARG A 159 -7.62 -6.27 -16.61
N PHE A 160 -7.27 -7.32 -17.34
CA PHE A 160 -5.87 -7.59 -17.76
C PHE A 160 -5.29 -6.52 -18.69
N GLY A 161 -6.13 -5.93 -19.56
CA GLY A 161 -5.71 -4.89 -20.50
C GLY A 161 -5.14 -3.64 -19.82
N ASP A 162 -5.50 -3.42 -18.57
CA ASP A 162 -5.10 -2.27 -17.75
C ASP A 162 -3.63 -2.38 -17.29
N CYS A 163 -3.04 -3.58 -17.35
CA CYS A 163 -1.67 -3.84 -16.93
C CYS A 163 -0.62 -3.69 -18.03
N LEU A 164 -1.01 -3.79 -19.31
CA LEU A 164 -0.06 -3.89 -20.41
C LEU A 164 0.68 -2.57 -20.67
N TYR A 165 0.08 -1.43 -20.32
CA TYR A 165 0.67 -0.09 -20.49
C TYR A 165 1.69 0.27 -19.40
N LEU A 166 1.74 -0.48 -18.29
CA LEU A 166 2.69 -0.26 -17.20
C LEU A 166 4.10 -0.77 -17.51
N LEU A 167 4.24 -1.63 -18.51
CA LEU A 167 5.50 -2.27 -18.90
C LEU A 167 6.18 -1.56 -20.08
N ASP A 168 6.22 -0.23 -20.06
CA ASP A 168 6.84 0.61 -21.09
C ASP A 168 8.38 0.67 -20.95
N GLY A 169 9.05 -0.48 -20.87
CA GLY A 169 10.52 -0.59 -20.96
C GLY A 169 11.35 0.07 -19.85
N ARG A 170 10.74 0.69 -18.84
CA ARG A 170 11.44 1.46 -17.79
C ARG A 170 11.94 0.62 -16.62
N PHE A 171 11.43 -0.58 -16.42
CA PHE A 171 11.86 -1.47 -15.35
C PHE A 171 12.87 -2.50 -15.85
N ASN A 172 14.08 -2.02 -16.17
CA ASN A 172 15.15 -2.86 -16.74
C ASN A 172 15.62 -3.98 -15.80
N GLN A 173 15.34 -3.88 -14.50
CA GLN A 173 15.67 -4.90 -13.49
C GLN A 173 14.46 -5.71 -12.99
N LEU A 174 13.26 -5.49 -13.56
CA LEU A 174 12.06 -6.23 -13.16
C LEU A 174 12.23 -7.71 -13.50
N ARG A 175 12.26 -8.56 -12.48
CA ARG A 175 12.33 -10.02 -12.63
C ARG A 175 10.96 -10.65 -12.59
N SER A 176 10.07 -10.10 -11.76
CA SER A 176 8.76 -10.68 -11.51
C SER A 176 7.66 -9.64 -11.64
N PHE A 177 6.68 -9.94 -12.47
CA PHE A 177 5.49 -9.12 -12.64
C PHE A 177 4.25 -9.92 -12.26
N TYR A 178 3.61 -9.53 -11.16
CA TYR A 178 2.46 -10.22 -10.60
C TYR A 178 1.20 -9.40 -10.87
N VAL A 179 0.34 -9.93 -11.73
CA VAL A 179 -0.97 -9.33 -11.99
C VAL A 179 -2.02 -10.16 -11.28
N ARG A 180 -2.68 -9.55 -10.31
CA ARG A 180 -3.87 -10.09 -9.68
C ARG A 180 -5.08 -9.43 -10.31
N ILE A 181 -5.95 -10.22 -10.92
CA ILE A 181 -7.21 -9.71 -11.47
C ILE A 181 -8.33 -10.03 -10.46
N CYS A 182 -8.95 -8.99 -9.90
CA CYS A 182 -10.16 -9.14 -9.11
C CYS A 182 -11.38 -8.99 -10.02
N ILE A 183 -11.89 -10.11 -10.54
CA ILE A 183 -13.16 -10.11 -11.28
C ILE A 183 -14.30 -10.04 -10.28
N ILE A 184 -14.93 -8.87 -10.15
CA ILE A 184 -16.20 -8.73 -9.45
C ILE A 184 -17.29 -9.08 -10.45
N SER A 185 -17.78 -10.32 -10.42
CA SER A 185 -18.93 -10.72 -11.24
C SER A 185 -20.21 -10.20 -10.59
N SER A 186 -20.79 -9.14 -11.16
CA SER A 186 -22.13 -8.65 -10.80
C SER A 186 -23.26 -9.39 -11.53
N HIS A 187 -22.96 -10.47 -12.27
CA HIS A 187 -23.93 -11.18 -13.13
C HIS A 187 -24.67 -12.36 -12.48
N LEU A 188 -24.68 -12.52 -11.16
CA LEU A 188 -25.63 -13.44 -10.50
C LEU A 188 -26.89 -12.67 -10.09
N ILE A 189 -27.72 -12.39 -11.09
CA ILE A 189 -29.13 -12.01 -10.90
C ILE A 189 -29.91 -13.29 -10.58
N TYR A 190 -30.45 -13.35 -9.36
CA TYR A 190 -31.64 -14.06 -8.84
C TYR A 190 -32.13 -15.37 -9.51
N PRO A 191 -32.31 -16.45 -8.72
CA PRO A 191 -33.58 -17.17 -8.72
C PRO A 191 -34.59 -16.38 -7.87
N SER A 192 -35.65 -15.92 -8.51
CA SER A 192 -36.82 -15.33 -7.88
C SER A 192 -37.53 -16.34 -6.98
N SER A 193 -37.20 -16.36 -5.68
CA SER A 193 -38.17 -16.55 -4.58
C SER A 193 -37.46 -16.73 -3.23
N ILE A 194 -37.79 -15.82 -2.30
CA ILE A 194 -38.00 -16.06 -0.86
C ILE A 194 -36.75 -16.09 0.06
N THR A 195 -36.61 -14.95 0.75
CA THR A 195 -36.15 -14.71 2.14
C THR A 195 -34.98 -15.54 2.70
N ASP A 196 -33.77 -14.99 2.56
CA ASP A 196 -32.92 -14.68 3.71
C ASP A 196 -31.72 -13.83 3.24
N ASN A 197 -31.51 -12.70 3.93
CA ASN A 197 -30.47 -11.72 3.60
C ASN A 197 -29.06 -12.29 3.88
N LYS A 198 -28.48 -12.98 2.89
CA LYS A 198 -27.03 -13.18 2.77
C LYS A 198 -26.60 -12.93 1.33
N VAL A 199 -26.13 -11.71 1.06
CA VAL A 199 -25.40 -11.41 -0.17
C VAL A 199 -24.03 -12.09 -0.06
N GLY A 200 -23.90 -13.26 -0.70
CA GLY A 200 -22.63 -13.97 -0.81
C GLY A 200 -21.82 -13.44 -1.98
N TYR A 201 -20.73 -12.71 -1.69
CA TYR A 201 -19.75 -12.34 -2.72
C TYR A 201 -18.78 -13.50 -2.95
N PHE A 202 -18.75 -14.05 -4.16
CA PHE A 202 -17.72 -15.00 -4.57
C PHE A 202 -16.51 -14.26 -5.14
N ARG A 203 -15.36 -14.33 -4.45
CA ARG A 203 -14.10 -13.75 -4.90
C ARG A 203 -13.22 -14.84 -5.52
N LYS A 204 -13.21 -14.96 -6.85
CA LYS A 204 -12.24 -15.82 -7.55
C LYS A 204 -10.94 -15.05 -7.71
N LYS A 205 -9.86 -15.53 -7.07
CA LYS A 205 -8.51 -14.97 -7.25
C LYS A 205 -7.85 -15.69 -8.42
N GLN A 206 -7.38 -14.94 -9.41
CA GLN A 206 -6.41 -15.43 -10.39
C GLN A 206 -5.14 -14.60 -10.25
N ILE A 207 -4.01 -15.29 -10.08
CA ILE A 207 -2.68 -14.69 -10.01
C ILE A 207 -1.99 -15.09 -11.31
N PHE A 208 -1.64 -14.10 -12.12
CA PHE A 208 -0.77 -14.28 -13.26
C PHE A 208 0.64 -13.91 -12.82
N VAL A 209 1.56 -14.87 -12.94
CA VAL A 209 2.99 -14.64 -12.73
C VAL A 209 3.61 -14.55 -14.11
N LEU A 210 4.03 -13.36 -14.50
CA LEU A 210 4.84 -13.16 -15.70
C LEU A 210 6.29 -13.06 -15.24
N SER A 211 7.04 -14.16 -15.45
CA SER A 211 8.50 -14.18 -15.32
C SER A 211 9.11 -13.81 -16.66
N LYS A 212 10.04 -12.86 -16.65
CA LYS A 212 10.84 -12.52 -17.84
C LYS A 212 11.94 -13.54 -18.07
#